data_AF-A0AAD7ERT6-F1
#
_entry.id   AF-A0AAD7ERT6-F1
#
_cell.length_a   1.000
_cell.length_b   1.000
_cell.length_c   1.000
_cell.angle_alpha   90.00
_cell.angle_beta   90.00
_cell.angle_gamma   90.00
#
_symmetry.space_group_name_H-M   'P 1'
#
loop_
_entity.id
_entity.type
_entity.pdbx_description
1 polymer ?
#
loop_
_entity_poly.entity_id
_entity_poly.type
_entity_poly.pdbx_seq_one_letter_code
_entity_poly.pdbx_strand_id
1 'polypeptide(L)'
;MCRKAIKAGYRHFDTATGYGNEQQVGDSIRDSGIPRSEFYITTKLANGDHHRVREAFEESFTRPNVQYIDLFLLHWPQTSTGDIDFSQINASNMALPPDEHPTFVET
;
A
#
# COMPACT_ATOMS: atom_id res chain seq x y z
N MET A 1 0.77 -4.49 16.95
CA MET A 1 2.15 -3.99 16.96
C MET A 1 2.19 -2.45 16.98
N CYS A 2 1.42 -1.79 16.11
CA CYS A 2 1.42 -0.32 15.98
C CYS A 2 1.17 0.46 17.28
N ARG A 3 0.15 0.10 18.08
CA ARG A 3 -0.08 0.75 19.39
C ARG A 3 1.15 0.75 20.32
N LYS A 4 1.97 -0.31 20.31
CA LYS A 4 3.21 -0.36 21.10
C LYS A 4 4.28 0.59 20.52
N ALA A 5 4.41 0.64 19.19
CA ALA A 5 5.32 1.56 18.51
C ALA A 5 4.95 3.04 18.76
N ILE A 6 3.65 3.37 18.72
CA ILE A 6 3.16 4.73 19.03
C ILE A 6 3.55 5.13 20.46
N LYS A 7 3.34 4.24 21.44
CA LYS A 7 3.75 4.45 22.84
C LYS A 7 5.27 4.61 23.00
N ALA A 8 6.05 3.95 22.14
CA ALA A 8 7.50 4.07 22.10
C ALA A 8 7.98 5.34 21.35
N GLY A 9 7.08 6.17 20.81
CA GLY A 9 7.41 7.43 20.16
C GLY A 9 7.47 7.39 18.63
N TYR A 10 7.22 6.24 17.99
CA TYR A 10 7.22 6.15 16.52
C TYR A 10 6.05 6.94 15.93
N ARG A 11 6.34 7.63 14.82
CA ARG A 11 5.38 8.44 14.06
C ARG A 11 5.34 8.11 12.57
N HIS A 12 6.38 7.45 12.05
CA HIS A 12 6.36 6.90 10.70
C HIS A 12 5.81 5.48 10.73
N PHE A 13 4.75 5.22 9.95
CA PHE A 13 4.20 3.89 9.74
C PHE A 13 4.20 3.58 8.24
N ASP A 14 4.87 2.48 7.88
CA ASP A 14 4.91 1.95 6.53
C ASP A 14 4.05 0.67 6.48
N THR A 15 3.14 0.62 5.50
CA THR A 15 2.30 -0.53 5.17
C THR A 15 2.22 -0.71 3.65
N ALA A 16 1.39 -1.61 3.16
CA ALA A 16 1.08 -1.81 1.74
C ALA A 16 -0.26 -2.52 1.62
N THR A 17 -0.97 -2.32 0.51
CA THR A 17 -2.18 -3.08 0.19
C THR A 17 -1.94 -4.60 0.30
N GLY A 18 -0.81 -5.07 -0.25
CA GLY A 18 -0.43 -6.49 -0.23
C GLY A 18 -0.13 -7.06 1.16
N TYR A 19 0.01 -6.23 2.21
CA TYR A 19 0.16 -6.73 3.59
C TYR A 19 -1.19 -7.00 4.27
N GLY A 20 -2.29 -6.55 3.66
CA GLY A 20 -3.65 -6.77 4.16
C GLY A 20 -3.94 -6.15 5.53
N ASN A 21 -3.15 -5.14 5.95
CA ASN A 21 -3.21 -4.62 7.32
C ASN A 21 -3.39 -3.09 7.45
N GLU A 22 -3.73 -2.40 6.36
CA GLU A 22 -3.92 -0.94 6.33
C GLU A 22 -4.98 -0.46 7.33
N GLN A 23 -6.09 -1.21 7.46
CA GLN A 23 -7.14 -0.91 8.44
C GLN A 23 -6.60 -0.90 9.87
N GLN A 24 -5.83 -1.92 10.27
CA GLN A 24 -5.33 -2.04 11.65
C GLN A 24 -4.26 -0.98 11.98
N VAL A 25 -3.50 -0.53 10.97
CA VAL A 25 -2.61 0.63 11.09
C VAL A 25 -3.44 1.89 11.35
N GLY A 26 -4.46 2.14 10.54
CA GLY A 26 -5.39 3.25 10.69
C GLY A 26 -6.10 3.29 12.04
N ASP A 27 -6.65 2.16 12.49
CA ASP A 27 -7.28 1.99 13.80
C ASP A 27 -6.30 2.37 14.92
N SER A 28 -5.06 1.90 14.85
CA SER A 28 -4.04 2.20 15.86
C SER A 28 -3.70 3.69 15.91
N ILE A 29 -3.70 4.38 14.78
CA ILE A 29 -3.45 5.82 14.70
C ILE A 29 -4.61 6.59 15.31
N ARG A 30 -5.86 6.30 14.92
CA ARG A 30 -7.05 6.97 15.45
C ARG A 30 -7.21 6.75 16.95
N ASP A 31 -7.03 5.51 17.40
CA ASP A 31 -7.13 5.15 18.82
C ASP A 31 -6.05 5.78 19.69
N SER A 32 -4.97 6.32 19.09
CA SER A 32 -3.89 6.93 19.84
C SER A 32 -4.25 8.29 20.44
N GLY A 33 -5.24 8.98 19.88
CA GLY A 33 -5.60 10.35 20.26
C GLY A 33 -4.56 11.42 19.87
N ILE A 34 -3.46 11.04 19.20
CA ILE A 34 -2.45 11.98 18.71
C ILE A 34 -2.95 12.61 17.41
N PRO A 35 -2.71 13.92 17.17
CA PRO A 35 -3.12 14.58 15.93
C PRO A 35 -2.58 13.85 14.69
N ARG A 36 -3.43 13.68 13.67
CA ARG A 36 -3.05 13.03 12.41
C ARG A 36 -1.78 13.65 11.79
N SER A 37 -1.60 14.95 11.91
CA SER A 37 -0.44 15.71 11.41
C SER A 37 0.90 15.34 12.05
N GLU A 38 0.90 14.62 13.17
CA GLU A 38 2.14 14.13 13.76
C GLU A 38 2.58 12.78 13.19
N PHE A 39 1.76 12.12 12.37
CA PHE A 39 2.10 10.85 11.77
C PHE A 39 2.54 11.02 10.31
N TYR A 40 3.44 10.14 9.88
CA TYR A 40 3.85 9.99 8.49
C TYR A 40 3.46 8.59 8.03
N ILE A 41 2.51 8.48 7.12
CA ILE A 41 1.92 7.21 6.69
C ILE A 41 2.30 6.92 5.24
N THR A 42 3.01 5.82 5.05
CA THR A 42 3.40 5.28 3.75
C THR A 42 2.56 4.04 3.43
N THR A 43 1.96 3.98 2.25
CA THR A 43 1.39 2.73 1.69
C THR A 43 1.79 2.57 0.23
N LYS A 44 1.53 1.40 -0.35
CA LYS A 44 2.09 0.99 -1.64
C LYS A 44 1.06 0.33 -2.53
N LEU A 45 1.06 0.72 -3.80
CA LEU A 45 0.30 0.11 -4.89
C LEU A 45 0.75 -1.34 -5.09
N ALA A 46 -0.20 -2.28 -5.11
CA ALA A 46 0.07 -3.68 -5.40
C ALA A 46 0.32 -3.91 -6.91
N ASN A 47 1.13 -4.93 -7.22
CA ASN A 47 1.52 -5.28 -8.59
C ASN A 47 0.31 -5.52 -9.52
N GLY A 48 -0.75 -6.12 -8.98
CA GLY A 48 -1.99 -6.40 -9.71
C GLY A 48 -2.80 -5.15 -10.06
N ASP A 49 -2.55 -4.03 -9.40
CA ASP A 49 -3.33 -2.81 -9.51
C ASP A 49 -2.70 -1.75 -10.43
N HIS A 50 -1.58 -2.06 -11.09
CA HIS A 50 -0.88 -1.08 -11.95
C HIS A 50 -1.72 -0.54 -13.11
N HIS A 51 -2.77 -1.26 -13.52
CA HIS A 51 -3.71 -0.84 -14.57
C HIS A 51 -4.86 0.04 -14.05
N ARG A 52 -5.03 0.14 -12.73
CA ARG A 52 -6.14 0.82 -12.03
C ARG A 52 -5.65 1.66 -10.85
N VAL A 53 -4.57 2.41 -11.07
CA VAL A 53 -3.82 3.13 -10.02
C VAL A 53 -4.70 4.07 -9.20
N ARG A 54 -5.64 4.78 -9.86
CA ARG A 54 -6.53 5.73 -9.17
C ARG A 54 -7.46 5.01 -8.21
N GLU A 55 -8.12 3.96 -8.67
CA GLU A 55 -9.05 3.15 -7.90
C GLU A 55 -8.33 2.47 -6.72
N ALA A 56 -7.14 1.91 -6.97
CA ALA A 56 -6.34 1.28 -5.93
C ALA A 56 -5.82 2.29 -4.88
N PHE A 57 -5.50 3.52 -5.30
CA PHE A 57 -5.19 4.60 -4.37
C PHE A 57 -6.41 4.98 -3.53
N GLU A 58 -7.60 5.13 -4.12
CA GLU A 58 -8.84 5.46 -3.41
C GLU A 58 -9.22 4.38 -2.37
N GLU A 59 -9.02 3.11 -2.72
CA GLU A 59 -9.18 1.99 -1.78
C GLU A 59 -8.18 2.07 -0.61
N SER A 60 -6.89 2.27 -0.92
CA SER A 60 -5.81 2.39 0.09
C SER A 60 -5.94 3.66 0.93
N PHE A 61 -6.56 4.71 0.41
CA PHE A 61 -6.89 5.94 1.12
C PHE A 61 -8.05 5.72 2.10
N THR A 62 -9.07 4.98 1.66
CA THR A 62 -10.30 4.76 2.43
C THR A 62 -10.11 3.77 3.57
N ARG A 63 -9.43 2.64 3.33
CA ARG A 63 -9.21 1.57 4.32
C ARG A 63 -8.64 2.06 5.67
N PRO A 64 -7.50 2.77 5.73
CA PRO A 64 -6.96 3.22 7.00
C PRO A 64 -7.78 4.35 7.60
N ASN A 65 -8.61 5.08 6.84
CA ASN A 65 -9.40 6.22 7.32
C ASN A 65 -8.57 7.20 8.17
N VAL A 66 -7.53 7.77 7.56
CA VAL A 66 -6.55 8.67 8.21
C VAL A 66 -6.46 10.04 7.52
N GLN A 67 -7.51 10.48 6.83
CA GLN A 67 -7.64 11.76 6.12
C GLN A 67 -6.72 11.99 4.90
N TYR A 68 -5.46 11.56 4.95
CA TYR A 68 -4.50 11.60 3.84
C TYR A 68 -3.41 10.54 3.99
N ILE A 69 -2.71 10.23 2.91
CA ILE A 69 -1.50 9.40 2.86
C ILE A 69 -0.32 10.34 2.59
N ASP A 70 0.76 10.23 3.36
CA ASP A 70 1.93 11.10 3.22
C ASP A 70 2.83 10.69 2.06
N LEU A 71 2.92 9.38 1.80
CA LEU A 71 3.70 8.81 0.71
C LEU A 71 2.99 7.60 0.11
N PHE A 72 2.74 7.63 -1.19
CA PHE A 72 2.23 6.49 -1.94
C PHE A 72 3.29 6.01 -2.92
N LEU A 73 3.71 4.76 -2.77
CA LEU A 73 4.77 4.16 -3.59
C LEU A 73 4.21 3.12 -4.54
N LEU A 74 4.88 2.96 -5.67
CA LEU A 74 4.79 1.72 -6.41
C LEU A 74 5.62 0.66 -5.65
N HIS A 75 5.00 -0.45 -5.26
CA HIS A 75 5.65 -1.45 -4.40
C HIS A 75 6.78 -2.18 -5.14
N TRP A 76 6.52 -2.54 -6.41
CA TRP A 76 7.48 -3.15 -7.32
C TRP A 76 7.20 -2.69 -8.74
N PRO A 77 8.21 -2.62 -9.64
CA PRO A 77 8.00 -2.26 -11.05
C PRO A 77 7.24 -3.33 -11.83
N GLN A 78 7.24 -4.57 -11.34
CA GLN A 78 6.60 -5.70 -12.01
C GLN A 78 5.09 -5.68 -11.79
N THR A 79 4.32 -5.73 -12.87
CA THR A 79 2.86 -5.92 -12.81
C THR A 79 2.47 -7.39 -12.85
N SER A 80 1.26 -7.72 -12.38
CA SER A 80 0.65 -9.04 -12.51
C SER A 80 -0.83 -9.00 -12.86
N THR A 81 -1.37 -10.09 -13.40
CA THR A 81 -2.82 -10.23 -13.71
C THR A 81 -3.68 -10.60 -12.49
N GLY A 82 -3.13 -10.52 -11.27
CA GLY A 82 -3.83 -10.83 -10.02
C GLY A 82 -2.95 -10.64 -8.78
N ASP A 83 -3.53 -10.90 -7.61
CA ASP A 83 -2.81 -10.88 -6.32
C ASP A 83 -1.72 -11.95 -6.29
N ILE A 84 -0.53 -11.57 -5.82
CA ILE A 84 0.62 -12.47 -5.76
C ILE A 84 0.46 -13.41 -4.57
N ASP A 85 0.14 -14.68 -4.85
CA ASP A 85 0.32 -15.75 -3.87
C ASP A 85 1.80 -16.10 -3.77
N PHE A 86 2.48 -15.53 -2.76
CA PHE A 86 3.89 -15.78 -2.50
C PHE A 86 4.21 -17.25 -2.17
N SER A 87 3.21 -18.07 -1.83
CA SER A 87 3.37 -19.51 -1.57
C SER A 87 3.35 -20.38 -2.84
N GLN A 88 2.93 -19.80 -3.97
CA GLN A 88 2.84 -20.48 -5.28
C GLN A 88 3.84 -19.92 -6.31
N ILE A 89 4.87 -19.18 -5.89
CA ILE A 89 5.84 -18.56 -6.80
C ILE A 89 6.70 -19.63 -7.49
N ASN A 90 6.33 -19.95 -8.72
CA ASN A 90 7.25 -20.18 -9.82
C ASN A 90 7.19 -18.94 -10.72
N ALA A 91 8.34 -18.28 -10.89
CA ALA A 91 8.53 -16.90 -11.38
C ALA A 91 7.96 -16.56 -12.78
N SER A 92 7.27 -17.48 -13.44
CA SER A 92 7.02 -17.44 -14.88
C SER A 92 5.56 -17.18 -15.27
N ASN A 93 4.59 -17.30 -14.36
CA ASN A 93 3.18 -17.41 -14.77
C ASN A 93 2.27 -16.22 -14.41
N MET A 94 2.80 -15.18 -13.75
CA MET A 94 1.95 -14.08 -13.24
C MET A 94 2.47 -12.69 -13.55
N ALA A 95 3.75 -12.54 -13.88
CA ALA A 95 4.36 -11.27 -14.25
C ALA A 95 4.07 -10.98 -15.73
N LEU A 96 3.41 -9.86 -16.04
CA LEU A 96 3.26 -9.47 -17.45
C LEU A 96 4.60 -8.91 -17.97
N PRO A 97 4.99 -9.26 -19.21
CA PRO A 97 6.19 -8.73 -19.82
C PRO A 97 6.06 -7.21 -20.08
N PRO A 98 7.19 -6.48 -20.21
CA PRO A 98 7.18 -5.02 -20.31
C PRO A 98 6.36 -4.44 -21.46
N ASP A 99 6.23 -5.17 -22.57
CA ASP A 99 5.50 -4.80 -23.78
C ASP A 99 3.98 -5.05 -23.69
N GLU A 100 3.51 -5.75 -22.66
CA GLU A 100 2.09 -6.05 -22.44
C GLU A 100 1.45 -5.16 -21.37
N HIS A 101 2.11 -4.08 -20.91
CA HIS A 101 1.65 -3.32 -19.74
C HIS A 101 1.43 -1.80 -19.93
N PRO A 102 0.29 -1.24 -19.45
CA PRO A 102 -0.06 0.19 -19.58
C PRO A 102 0.69 1.17 -18.65
N THR A 103 1.72 0.76 -17.91
CA THR A 103 2.41 1.69 -16.98
C THR A 103 3.21 2.78 -17.67
N PHE A 104 3.48 2.64 -18.96
CA PHE A 104 4.06 3.71 -19.75
C PHE A 104 2.95 4.43 -20.50
N VAL A 105 2.45 5.52 -19.91
CA VAL A 105 1.85 6.58 -20.71
C VAL A 105 3.00 7.20 -21.47
N GLU A 106 3.19 6.85 -22.74
CA GLU A 106 4.11 7.60 -23.60
C GLU A 106 3.63 9.07 -23.61
N THR A 107 4.43 9.95 -23.03
CA THR A 107 4.26 11.41 -23.09
C THR A 107 5.04 11.97 -24.26
#